data_AF-A0A934L9M8-F1
#
_entry.id   AF-A0A934L9M8-F1
#
_cell.length_a   1.000
_cell.length_b   1.000
_cell.length_c   1.000
_cell.angle_alpha   90.00
_cell.angle_beta   90.00
_cell.angle_gamma   90.00
#
_symmetry.space_group_name_H-M   'P 1'
#
loop_
_entity.id
_entity.type
_entity.pdbx_description
1 polymer ?
#
loop_
_entity_poly.entity_id
_entity_poly.type
_entity_poly.pdbx_seq_one_letter_code
_entity_poly.pdbx_strand_id
1 'polypeptide(L)'
;MPAFTLPDLLAFAWFLGAWIAYSIVIEKTAKGQSGLNALMNAYRDEWMERLLARDMRMVDAQVTAALQNGTAFFASTSLIAIGGTLTLLRSTEEILTVVALLPFGTASSRELWELKMLGLAIIFVYAFFKFAWSYRLFNYFAILVGAAPPPEEKNTAAARAFTHRAARLCAD
;
A
#
# COMPACT_ATOMS: atom_id res chain seq x y z
N MET A 1 -5.85 -7.84 -38.92
CA MET A 1 -6.78 -7.20 -37.96
C MET A 1 -5.96 -6.20 -37.15
N PRO A 2 -6.42 -4.97 -36.87
CA PRO A 2 -5.64 -4.04 -36.06
C PRO A 2 -5.35 -4.69 -34.69
N ALA A 3 -4.11 -4.56 -34.20
CA ALA A 3 -3.69 -5.15 -32.94
C ALA A 3 -4.46 -4.61 -31.71
N PHE A 4 -5.08 -3.43 -31.86
CA PHE A 4 -5.94 -2.80 -30.86
C PHE A 4 -7.27 -2.41 -31.51
N THR A 5 -8.37 -2.80 -30.89
CA THR A 5 -9.70 -2.35 -31.28
C THR A 5 -10.07 -1.06 -30.51
N LEU A 6 -11.02 -0.29 -31.03
CA LEU A 6 -11.52 0.90 -30.33
C LEU A 6 -12.03 0.57 -28.89
N PRO A 7 -12.76 -0.54 -28.66
CA PRO A 7 -13.09 -1.01 -27.32
C PRO A 7 -11.87 -1.22 -26.40
N ASP A 8 -10.76 -1.77 -26.91
CA ASP A 8 -9.55 -2.00 -26.11
C ASP A 8 -8.94 -0.68 -25.64
N LEU A 9 -8.91 0.33 -26.52
CA LEU A 9 -8.38 1.65 -26.18
C LEU A 9 -9.28 2.36 -25.16
N LEU A 10 -10.60 2.27 -25.33
CA LEU A 10 -11.56 2.82 -24.37
C LEU A 10 -11.46 2.13 -23.01
N ALA A 11 -11.30 0.80 -22.98
CA ALA A 11 -11.11 0.04 -21.75
C ALA A 11 -9.82 0.44 -21.02
N PHE A 12 -8.72 0.62 -21.75
CA PHE A 12 -7.46 1.08 -21.19
C PHE A 12 -7.56 2.52 -20.65
N ALA A 13 -8.17 3.43 -21.41
CA ALA A 13 -8.39 4.80 -20.97
C ALA A 13 -9.31 4.87 -19.73
N TRP A 14 -10.36 4.03 -19.69
CA TRP A 14 -11.24 3.90 -18.54
C TRP A 14 -10.48 3.37 -17.31
N PHE A 15 -9.64 2.34 -17.49
CA PHE A 15 -8.82 1.80 -16.41
C PHE A 15 -7.89 2.88 -15.82
N LEU A 16 -7.14 3.59 -16.67
CA LEU A 16 -6.25 4.67 -16.21
C LEU A 16 -7.03 5.82 -15.59
N GLY A 17 -8.14 6.22 -16.20
CA GLY A 17 -9.02 7.26 -15.68
C GLY A 17 -9.57 6.91 -14.30
N ALA A 18 -10.06 5.68 -14.13
CA ALA A 18 -10.56 5.18 -12.84
C ALA A 18 -9.44 5.10 -11.80
N TRP A 19 -8.25 4.62 -12.18
CA TRP A 19 -7.09 4.56 -11.29
C TRP A 19 -6.69 5.95 -10.78
N ILE A 20 -6.49 6.90 -11.70
CA ILE A 20 -6.07 8.26 -11.37
C ILE A 20 -7.16 8.99 -10.60
N ALA A 21 -8.41 8.88 -11.03
CA ALA A 21 -9.55 9.49 -10.34
C ALA A 21 -9.66 8.93 -8.91
N TYR A 22 -9.51 7.62 -8.72
CA TYR A 22 -9.53 7.01 -7.40
C TYR A 22 -8.41 7.55 -6.50
N SER A 23 -7.16 7.58 -6.99
CA SER A 23 -6.02 8.14 -6.24
C SER A 23 -6.25 9.60 -5.88
N ILE A 24 -6.67 10.44 -6.83
CA ILE A 24 -6.96 11.85 -6.58
C ILE A 24 -8.12 12.03 -5.58
N VAL A 25 -9.19 11.23 -5.71
CA VAL A 25 -10.37 11.36 -4.84
C VAL A 25 -10.01 11.02 -3.39
N ILE A 26 -9.23 9.97 -3.18
CA ILE A 26 -8.82 9.56 -1.84
C ILE A 26 -7.77 10.53 -1.25
N GLU A 27 -6.84 11.03 -2.06
CA GLU A 27 -5.72 11.85 -1.56
C GLU A 27 -6.05 13.36 -1.46
N LYS A 28 -6.88 13.90 -2.36
CA LYS A 28 -7.02 15.36 -2.54
C LYS A 28 -8.40 15.93 -2.22
N THR A 29 -9.44 15.12 -2.12
CA THR A 29 -10.80 15.64 -1.83
C THR A 29 -11.15 15.60 -0.36
N ALA A 30 -12.07 16.50 0.05
CA ALA A 30 -12.61 16.57 1.41
C ALA A 30 -13.22 15.25 1.90
N LYS A 31 -13.76 14.42 1.00
CA LYS A 31 -14.23 13.06 1.35
C LYS A 31 -13.11 12.12 1.80
N GLY A 32 -11.90 12.29 1.28
CA GLY A 32 -10.69 11.60 1.76
C GLY A 32 -10.27 12.11 3.14
N GLN A 33 -10.41 13.42 3.38
CA GLN A 33 -10.14 14.05 4.68
C GLN A 33 -11.21 13.80 5.75
N SER A 34 -12.40 13.34 5.37
CA SER A 34 -13.43 12.85 6.31
C SER A 34 -13.49 11.32 6.36
N GLY A 35 -12.55 10.63 5.71
CA GLY A 35 -12.50 9.18 5.62
C GLY A 35 -11.93 8.54 6.89
N LEU A 36 -11.98 7.20 6.93
CA LEU A 36 -11.44 6.41 8.05
C LEU A 36 -9.97 6.76 8.36
N ASN A 37 -9.17 7.06 7.33
CA ASN A 37 -7.77 7.47 7.50
C ASN A 37 -7.61 8.76 8.33
N ALA A 38 -8.50 9.73 8.14
CA ALA A 38 -8.46 10.97 8.91
C ALA A 38 -8.86 10.74 10.37
N LEU A 39 -9.86 9.89 10.61
CA LEU A 39 -10.22 9.47 11.96
C LEU A 39 -9.06 8.71 12.65
N MET A 40 -8.37 7.85 11.90
CA MET A 40 -7.20 7.13 12.40
C MET A 40 -6.04 8.06 12.77
N ASN A 41 -5.89 9.22 12.11
CA ASN A 41 -4.89 10.21 12.52
C ASN A 41 -5.19 10.78 13.92
N ALA A 42 -6.45 11.07 14.23
CA ALA A 42 -6.84 11.50 15.58
C ALA A 42 -6.55 10.42 16.64
N TYR A 43 -6.79 9.14 16.31
CA TYR A 43 -6.43 8.03 17.21
C TYR A 43 -4.92 7.83 17.36
N ARG A 44 -4.12 8.19 16.34
CA ARG A 44 -2.64 8.17 16.45
C ARG A 44 -2.15 9.28 17.40
N ASP A 45 -2.75 10.47 17.32
CA ASP A 45 -2.46 11.55 18.27
C ASP A 45 -2.78 11.11 19.71
N GLU A 46 -3.99 10.55 19.94
CA GLU A 46 -4.36 10.03 21.26
C GLU A 46 -3.41 8.89 21.69
N TRP A 47 -3.04 8.00 20.77
CA TRP A 47 -2.09 6.92 21.08
C TRP A 47 -0.76 7.48 21.59
N MET A 48 -0.21 8.53 20.98
CA MET A 48 1.05 9.13 21.43
C MET A 48 0.94 9.79 22.80
N GLU A 49 -0.20 10.42 23.12
CA GLU A 49 -0.46 10.96 24.46
C GLU A 49 -0.54 9.84 25.51
N ARG A 50 -1.24 8.74 25.20
CA ARG A 50 -1.35 7.57 26.08
C ARG A 50 -0.01 6.85 26.24
N LEU A 51 0.79 6.78 25.19
CA LEU A 51 2.13 6.17 25.20
C LEU A 51 3.03 6.80 26.26
N LEU A 52 3.00 8.13 26.39
CA LEU A 52 3.78 8.84 27.42
C LEU A 52 3.29 8.53 28.83
N ALA A 53 1.99 8.29 29.03
CA ALA A 53 1.43 7.99 30.34
C ALA A 53 1.64 6.53 30.79
N ARG A 54 2.14 5.64 29.91
CA ARG A 54 2.34 4.23 30.21
C ARG A 54 3.77 3.96 30.68
N ASP A 55 3.89 3.35 31.85
CA ASP A 55 5.15 2.79 32.37
C ASP A 55 5.59 1.55 31.56
N MET A 56 4.65 0.64 31.28
CA MET A 56 4.88 -0.53 30.44
C MET A 56 4.39 -0.31 29.01
N ARG A 57 5.32 -0.30 28.06
CA ARG A 57 5.07 -0.03 26.62
C ARG A 57 5.14 -1.28 25.74
N MET A 58 5.11 -2.46 26.35
CA MET A 58 5.19 -3.73 25.61
C MET A 58 4.01 -3.88 24.64
N VAL A 59 2.82 -3.43 25.04
CA VAL A 59 1.63 -3.45 24.17
C VAL A 59 1.83 -2.54 22.96
N ASP A 60 2.37 -1.34 23.15
CA ASP A 60 2.63 -0.38 22.07
C ASP A 60 3.66 -0.93 21.06
N ALA A 61 4.73 -1.56 21.58
CA ALA A 61 5.73 -2.24 20.77
C ALA A 61 5.13 -3.41 19.97
N GLN A 62 4.26 -4.21 20.59
CA GLN A 62 3.57 -5.32 19.92
C GLN A 62 2.61 -4.83 18.82
N VAL A 63 1.83 -3.77 19.06
CA VAL A 63 0.96 -3.16 18.04
C VAL A 63 1.80 -2.66 16.87
N THR A 64 2.91 -1.98 17.16
CA THR A 64 3.83 -1.49 16.12
C THR A 64 4.42 -2.63 15.30
N ALA A 65 4.88 -3.71 15.96
CA ALA A 65 5.41 -4.89 15.29
C ALA A 65 4.35 -5.58 14.43
N ALA A 66 3.10 -5.67 14.89
CA ALA A 66 2.00 -6.25 14.11
C ALA A 66 1.73 -5.46 12.82
N LEU A 67 1.67 -4.12 12.90
CA LEU A 67 1.50 -3.24 11.73
C LEU A 67 2.66 -3.35 10.73
N GLN A 68 3.89 -3.40 11.26
CA GLN A 68 5.09 -3.59 10.47
C GLN A 68 5.09 -4.94 9.75
N ASN A 69 4.79 -6.04 10.46
CA ASN A 69 4.71 -7.38 9.89
C ASN A 69 3.62 -7.48 8.81
N GLY A 70 2.46 -6.86 9.01
CA GLY A 70 1.41 -6.78 7.98
C GLY A 70 1.92 -6.11 6.70
N THR A 71 2.71 -5.04 6.83
CA THR A 71 3.30 -4.36 5.67
C THR A 71 4.36 -5.21 4.96
N ALA A 72 5.22 -5.90 5.71
CA ALA A 72 6.19 -6.84 5.14
C ALA A 72 5.54 -8.01 4.42
N PHE A 73 4.43 -8.52 4.95
CA PHE A 73 3.65 -9.58 4.33
C PHE A 73 3.14 -9.14 2.95
N PHE A 74 2.51 -7.97 2.84
CA PHE A 74 2.04 -7.45 1.56
C PHE A 74 3.15 -7.13 0.57
N ALA A 75 4.30 -6.62 1.03
CA ALA A 75 5.48 -6.45 0.19
C ALA A 75 5.95 -7.79 -0.40
N SER A 76 5.99 -8.84 0.42
CA SER A 76 6.37 -10.20 0.00
C SER A 76 5.39 -10.80 -1.00
N THR A 77 4.08 -10.66 -0.74
CA THR A 77 3.04 -11.09 -1.69
C THR A 77 3.16 -10.37 -3.03
N SER A 78 3.52 -9.08 -3.03
CA SER A 78 3.77 -8.32 -4.27
C SER A 78 4.94 -8.89 -5.06
N LEU A 79 6.03 -9.33 -4.40
CA LEU A 79 7.15 -10.01 -5.07
C LEU A 79 6.73 -11.34 -5.72
N ILE A 80 5.92 -12.14 -5.00
CA ILE A 80 5.36 -13.39 -5.57
C ILE A 80 4.50 -13.08 -6.79
N ALA A 81 3.67 -12.04 -6.72
CA ALA A 81 2.82 -11.61 -7.82
C ALA A 81 3.64 -11.14 -9.03
N ILE A 82 4.73 -10.39 -8.81
CA ILE A 82 5.69 -10.02 -9.86
C ILE A 82 6.25 -11.28 -10.51
N GLY A 83 6.78 -12.23 -9.74
CA GLY A 83 7.29 -13.50 -10.25
C GLY A 83 6.25 -14.27 -11.07
N GLY A 84 5.01 -14.33 -10.59
CA GLY A 84 3.88 -14.92 -11.30
C GLY A 84 3.62 -14.24 -12.65
N THR A 85 3.53 -12.90 -12.68
CA THR A 85 3.28 -12.16 -13.92
C THR A 85 4.41 -12.31 -14.95
N LEU A 86 5.67 -12.30 -14.51
CA LEU A 86 6.82 -12.53 -15.40
C LEU A 86 6.87 -13.97 -15.93
N THR A 87 6.44 -14.94 -15.12
CA THR A 87 6.32 -16.33 -15.56
C THR A 87 5.24 -16.47 -16.63
N LEU A 88 4.06 -15.88 -16.42
CA LEU A 88 2.97 -15.85 -17.41
C LEU A 88 3.36 -15.13 -18.70
N LEU A 89 4.21 -14.11 -18.62
CA LEU A 89 4.76 -13.43 -19.81
C LEU A 89 5.68 -14.37 -20.61
N ARG A 90 6.50 -15.16 -19.91
CA ARG A 90 7.39 -16.15 -20.53
C ARG A 90 6.63 -17.34 -21.16
N SER A 91 5.54 -17.80 -20.54
CA SER A 91 4.73 -18.93 -21.00
C SER A 91 3.45 -18.51 -21.74
N THR A 92 3.49 -17.37 -22.44
CA THR A 92 2.31 -16.78 -23.09
C THR A 92 1.57 -17.76 -24.01
N GLU A 93 2.27 -18.52 -24.85
CA GLU A 93 1.64 -19.45 -25.81
C GLU A 93 0.90 -20.61 -25.13
N GLU A 94 1.50 -21.18 -24.09
CA GLU A 94 0.91 -22.25 -23.27
C GLU A 94 -0.35 -21.76 -22.56
N ILE A 95 -0.27 -20.58 -21.93
CA ILE A 95 -1.39 -19.99 -21.19
C ILE A 95 -2.54 -19.60 -22.12
N LEU A 96 -2.25 -19.02 -23.28
CA LEU A 96 -3.30 -18.68 -24.26
C LEU A 96 -4.05 -19.93 -24.74
N THR A 97 -3.35 -21.06 -24.89
CA THR A 97 -3.97 -22.34 -25.24
C THR A 97 -4.91 -22.83 -24.13
N VAL A 98 -4.50 -22.72 -22.86
CA VAL A 98 -5.35 -23.09 -21.72
C VAL A 98 -6.55 -22.16 -21.58
N VAL A 99 -6.35 -20.85 -21.74
CA VAL A 99 -7.43 -19.85 -21.66
C VAL A 99 -8.46 -20.05 -22.77
N ALA A 100 -8.04 -20.46 -23.97
CA ALA A 100 -8.94 -20.76 -25.08
C ALA A 100 -9.87 -21.97 -24.82
N LEU A 101 -9.55 -22.83 -23.86
CA LEU A 101 -10.41 -23.94 -23.43
C LEU A 101 -11.55 -23.48 -22.50
N LEU A 102 -11.47 -22.26 -21.96
CA LEU A 102 -12.50 -21.75 -21.04
C LEU A 102 -13.76 -21.33 -21.82
N PRO A 103 -14.97 -21.57 -21.27
CA PRO A 103 -16.23 -21.26 -21.95
C PRO A 103 -16.44 -19.76 -22.24
N PHE A 104 -15.72 -18.89 -21.54
CA PHE A 104 -15.69 -17.44 -21.77
C PHE A 104 -14.31 -16.93 -22.24
N GLY A 105 -13.42 -17.85 -22.64
CA GLY A 105 -12.08 -17.53 -23.11
C GLY A 105 -12.14 -16.95 -24.53
N THR A 106 -12.14 -15.62 -24.63
CA THR A 106 -11.95 -14.98 -25.94
C THR A 106 -10.51 -15.17 -26.37
N ALA A 107 -10.28 -15.63 -27.62
CA ALA A 107 -8.95 -15.70 -28.21
C ALA A 107 -8.31 -14.30 -28.20
N SER A 108 -7.46 -14.05 -27.20
CA SER A 108 -6.69 -12.81 -27.11
C SER A 108 -5.47 -12.95 -28.00
N SER A 109 -5.12 -11.88 -28.72
CA SER A 109 -3.84 -11.85 -29.42
C SER A 109 -2.69 -11.91 -28.40
N ARG A 110 -1.57 -12.46 -28.85
CA ARG A 110 -0.35 -12.55 -28.05
C ARG A 110 0.08 -11.18 -27.53
N GLU A 111 0.06 -10.18 -28.41
CA GLU A 111 0.49 -8.82 -28.10
C GLU A 111 -0.40 -8.20 -27.00
N LEU A 112 -1.71 -8.44 -27.05
CA LEU A 112 -2.64 -7.92 -26.06
C LEU A 112 -2.46 -8.61 -24.70
N TRP A 113 -2.16 -9.91 -24.69
CA TRP A 113 -1.82 -10.64 -23.47
C TRP A 113 -0.54 -10.12 -22.83
N GLU A 114 0.53 -10.01 -23.62
CA GLU A 114 1.84 -9.52 -23.16
C GLU A 114 1.71 -8.11 -22.58
N LEU A 115 0.94 -7.21 -23.23
CA LEU A 115 0.69 -5.86 -22.72
C LEU A 115 -0.06 -5.87 -21.38
N LYS A 116 -1.09 -6.72 -21.23
CA LYS A 116 -1.83 -6.85 -19.95
C LYS A 116 -0.92 -7.35 -18.84
N MET A 117 -0.06 -8.33 -19.12
CA MET A 117 0.89 -8.87 -18.15
C MET A 117 1.95 -7.85 -17.76
N LEU A 118 2.48 -7.08 -18.72
CA LEU A 118 3.41 -5.98 -18.45
C LEU A 118 2.76 -4.89 -17.60
N GLY A 119 1.52 -4.49 -17.90
CA GLY A 119 0.77 -3.53 -17.10
C GLY A 119 0.58 -4.01 -15.65
N LEU A 120 0.21 -5.28 -15.48
CA LEU A 120 0.05 -5.89 -14.16
C LEU A 120 1.39 -5.98 -13.41
N ALA A 121 2.49 -6.31 -14.10
CA ALA A 121 3.83 -6.31 -13.51
C ALA A 121 4.23 -4.91 -13.00
N ILE A 122 3.97 -3.85 -13.78
CA ILE A 122 4.21 -2.46 -13.36
C ILE A 122 3.41 -2.12 -12.10
N ILE A 123 2.14 -2.52 -12.04
CA ILE A 123 1.28 -2.31 -10.87
C ILE A 123 1.85 -3.01 -9.64
N PHE A 124 2.29 -4.27 -9.75
CA PHE A 124 2.85 -4.98 -8.61
C PHE A 124 4.22 -4.44 -8.18
N VAL A 125 5.06 -3.98 -9.13
CA VAL A 125 6.30 -3.28 -8.82
C VAL A 125 6.01 -1.99 -8.06
N TYR A 126 5.05 -1.18 -8.52
CA TYR A 126 4.61 0.02 -7.82
C TYR A 126 4.11 -0.30 -6.40
N ALA A 127 3.27 -1.33 -6.26
CA ALA A 127 2.76 -1.78 -4.97
C ALA A 127 3.90 -2.21 -4.03
N PHE A 128 4.86 -2.99 -4.52
CA PHE A 128 6.05 -3.39 -3.76
C PHE A 128 6.79 -2.18 -3.17
N PHE A 129 7.07 -1.15 -3.99
CA PHE A 129 7.75 0.04 -3.50
C PHE A 129 6.91 0.84 -2.50
N LYS A 130 5.58 0.92 -2.68
CA LYS A 130 4.69 1.57 -1.70
C LYS A 130 4.69 0.83 -0.36
N PHE A 131 4.64 -0.50 -0.36
CA PHE A 131 4.73 -1.29 0.88
C PHE A 131 6.14 -1.22 1.50
N ALA A 132 7.21 -1.25 0.70
CA ALA A 132 8.57 -1.09 1.20
C ALA A 132 8.78 0.28 1.88
N TRP A 133 8.22 1.35 1.29
CA TRP A 133 8.23 2.68 1.91
C TRP A 133 7.46 2.71 3.23
N SER A 134 6.24 2.17 3.24
CA SER A 134 5.44 2.04 4.46
C SER A 134 6.16 1.24 5.55
N TYR A 135 6.84 0.15 5.18
CA TYR A 135 7.61 -0.67 6.11
C TYR A 135 8.76 0.12 6.74
N ARG A 136 9.43 0.96 5.95
CA ARG A 136 10.48 1.88 6.44
C ARG A 136 9.92 2.90 7.43
N LEU A 137 8.76 3.50 7.15
CA LEU A 137 8.09 4.43 8.08
C LEU A 137 7.74 3.73 9.41
N PHE A 138 7.24 2.48 9.37
CA PHE A 138 6.97 1.72 10.59
C PHE A 138 8.23 1.41 11.40
N ASN A 139 9.38 1.17 10.75
CA ASN A 139 10.66 1.03 11.47
C ASN A 139 11.02 2.32 12.22
N TYR A 140 10.86 3.48 11.57
CA TYR A 140 11.11 4.77 12.20
C TYR A 140 10.15 5.04 13.36
N PHE A 141 8.87 4.69 13.19
CA PHE A 141 7.89 4.80 14.26
C PHE A 141 8.22 3.88 15.45
N ALA A 142 8.65 2.64 15.20
CA ALA A 142 9.08 1.73 16.27
C ALA A 142 10.27 2.29 17.08
N ILE A 143 11.23 2.92 16.41
CA ILE A 143 12.36 3.59 17.08
C ILE A 143 11.84 4.75 17.95
N LEU A 144 10.88 5.55 17.47
CA LEU A 144 10.28 6.61 18.28
C LEU A 144 9.55 6.06 19.50
N VAL A 145 8.75 5.00 19.35
CA VAL A 145 8.07 4.32 20.47
C VAL A 145 9.09 3.86 21.53
N GLY A 146 10.22 3.30 21.10
CA GLY A 146 11.31 2.90 22.00
C GLY A 146 12.05 4.07 22.65
N ALA A 147 12.14 5.22 21.97
CA ALA A 147 12.80 6.43 22.46
C ALA A 147 11.85 7.38 23.23
N ALA A 148 10.60 6.98 23.48
CA ALA A 148 9.63 7.84 24.13
C ALA A 148 10.10 8.25 25.56
N PRO A 149 9.99 9.53 25.95
CA PRO A 149 10.35 10.02 27.28
C PRO A 149 9.62 9.25 28.38
N PRO A 150 10.19 9.11 29.58
CA PRO A 150 9.56 8.37 30.67
C PRO A 150 8.31 9.12 31.19
N PRO A 151 7.35 8.43 31.85
CA PRO A 151 6.06 9.04 32.21
C PRO A 151 6.15 10.23 33.16
N GLU A 152 7.19 10.31 33.99
CA GLU A 152 7.47 11.44 34.88
C GLU A 152 7.71 12.73 34.10
N GLU A 153 8.25 12.63 32.89
CA GLU A 153 8.58 13.76 32.02
C GLU A 153 7.42 14.15 31.07
N LYS A 154 6.26 13.49 31.14
CA LYS A 154 5.17 13.70 30.17
C LYS A 154 4.71 15.15 30.05
N ASN A 155 4.81 15.93 31.13
CA ASN A 155 4.37 17.32 31.20
C ASN A 155 5.44 18.32 30.72
N THR A 156 6.63 17.85 30.34
CA THR A 156 7.68 18.71 29.80
C THR A 156 7.34 19.18 28.39
N ALA A 157 7.91 20.33 27.99
CA ALA A 157 7.74 20.82 26.62
C ALA A 157 8.35 19.86 25.58
N ALA A 158 9.45 19.19 25.93
CA ALA A 158 10.11 18.20 25.08
C ALA A 158 9.23 16.97 24.81
N ALA A 159 8.53 16.45 25.84
CA ALA A 159 7.62 15.32 25.68
C ALA A 159 6.39 15.66 24.82
N ARG A 160 5.81 16.85 24.98
CA ARG A 160 4.72 17.32 24.08
C ARG A 160 5.19 17.50 22.63
N ALA A 161 6.42 17.98 22.43
CA ALA A 161 6.98 18.08 21.08
C ALA A 161 7.26 16.70 20.47
N PHE A 162 7.59 15.71 21.30
CA PHE A 162 7.76 14.32 20.87
C PHE A 162 6.43 13.71 20.37
N THR A 163 5.33 13.86 21.10
CA THR A 163 4.03 13.27 20.70
C THR A 163 3.57 13.77 19.33
N HIS A 164 3.65 15.08 19.10
CA HIS A 164 3.25 15.71 17.84
C HIS A 164 4.09 15.21 16.65
N ARG A 165 5.41 15.09 16.83
CA ARG A 165 6.30 14.54 15.80
C ARG A 165 6.02 13.06 15.54
N ALA A 166 5.85 12.27 16.59
CA ALA A 166 5.63 10.84 16.49
C ALA A 166 4.30 10.48 15.82
N ALA A 167 3.22 11.24 16.11
CA ALA A 167 1.91 11.01 15.52
C ALA A 167 1.87 11.36 14.02
N ARG A 168 2.64 12.37 13.59
CA ARG A 168 2.66 12.83 12.19
C ARG A 168 3.62 12.07 11.28
N LEU A 169 4.56 11.30 11.82
CA LEU A 169 5.56 10.57 11.03
C LEU A 169 4.96 9.69 9.93
N CYS A 170 3.78 9.10 10.18
CA CYS A 170 3.08 8.21 9.25
C CYS A 170 1.83 8.85 8.62
N ALA A 171 1.67 10.18 8.73
CA ALA A 171 0.56 10.91 8.15
C ALA A 171 0.83 11.37 6.70
N ASP A 172 2.11 11.43 6.32
CA ASP A 172 2.63 11.81 4.99
C ASP A 172 3.22 10.61 4.23
#